data_AF-A0A7C6IWG1-F1
#
_entry.id   AF-A0A7C6IWG1-F1
#
_cell.length_a   1.000
_cell.length_b   1.000
_cell.length_c   1.000
_cell.angle_alpha   90.00
_cell.angle_beta   90.00
_cell.angle_gamma   90.00
#
_symmetry.space_group_name_H-M   'P 1'
#
loop_
_entity.id
_entity.type
_entity.pdbx_description
1 polymer ?
#
loop_
_entity_poly.entity_id
_entity_poly.type
_entity_poly.pdbx_seq_one_letter_code
_entity_poly.pdbx_strand_id
1 'polypeptide(L)'
;MSEYINNREYRQKVLKELILELHDGKSVDEVKERFGKLIEGVSATEISAMETALINEGMPVSEVQRLCDVHAAVFDGSIEQIHQTDDPGAILGHPINTFKLENRAIERHIRKKLNPNIAELKNNNTDVIGDLKLNLLELYEIDKHYSRKENLVFPYLEKYGITAPPKVMWGVDDEIRNDIKECIAIASNDNIDIKELVAKLEAAIIRVEEMISKEENILLPMAQETLVEDEWLKIARESEEIGYCLFKPIREWVPVHLKAVDSTVKASEEPTIEGLINFETGSFKLEELESMLNAMPVDITFVDKDGKVKYFSEGRE
;
A
#
# COMPACT_ATOMS: atom_id res chain seq x y z
N MET A 1 27.70 4.05 -0.36
CA MET A 1 27.51 4.02 1.12
C MET A 1 27.97 5.29 1.80
N SER A 2 29.08 5.93 1.42
CA SER A 2 29.53 7.17 2.07
C SER A 2 28.67 8.39 1.74
N GLU A 3 28.22 8.57 0.49
CA GLU A 3 27.48 9.79 0.07
C GLU A 3 26.08 9.94 0.70
N TYR A 4 25.36 8.84 0.96
CA TYR A 4 24.02 8.86 1.56
C TYR A 4 24.05 9.09 3.08
N ILE A 5 25.03 8.49 3.78
CA ILE A 5 25.33 8.82 5.18
C ILE A 5 25.75 10.29 5.26
N ASN A 6 26.58 10.74 4.31
CA ASN A 6 26.97 12.14 4.20
C ASN A 6 25.75 13.05 4.05
N ASN A 7 24.73 12.69 3.26
CA ASN A 7 23.57 13.57 3.02
C ASN A 7 22.67 13.70 4.27
N ARG A 8 22.39 12.61 5.01
CA ARG A 8 21.60 12.69 6.25
C ARG A 8 22.36 13.41 7.36
N GLU A 9 23.63 13.07 7.59
CA GLU A 9 24.48 13.77 8.56
C GLU A 9 24.69 15.24 8.17
N TYR A 10 24.84 15.53 6.87
CA TYR A 10 24.92 16.90 6.34
C TYR A 10 23.63 17.67 6.59
N ARG A 11 22.46 17.10 6.26
CA ARG A 11 21.16 17.75 6.49
C ARG A 11 20.93 17.98 7.98
N GLN A 12 21.27 17.02 8.84
CA GLN A 12 21.16 17.18 10.30
C GLN A 12 22.10 18.28 10.80
N LYS A 13 23.32 18.37 10.25
CA LYS A 13 24.27 19.43 10.56
C LYS A 13 23.79 20.81 10.10
N VAL A 14 23.23 20.92 8.89
CA VAL A 14 22.68 22.19 8.40
C VAL A 14 21.42 22.58 9.19
N LEU A 15 20.55 21.63 9.56
CA LEU A 15 19.41 21.89 10.43
C LEU A 15 19.88 22.46 11.79
N LYS A 16 20.92 21.86 12.37
CA LYS A 16 21.57 22.34 13.60
C LYS A 16 22.13 23.75 13.46
N GLU A 17 22.80 24.05 12.35
CA GLU A 17 23.30 25.40 12.05
C GLU A 17 22.17 26.42 11.96
N LEU A 18 21.05 26.09 11.31
CA LEU A 18 19.90 26.98 11.18
C LEU A 18 19.22 27.26 12.53
N ILE A 19 19.14 26.26 13.42
CA ILE A 19 18.63 26.44 14.79
C ILE A 19 19.53 27.37 15.60
N LEU A 20 20.86 27.21 15.48
CA LEU A 20 21.82 28.08 16.15
C LEU A 20 21.75 29.51 15.61
N GLU A 21 21.57 29.68 14.29
CA GLU A 21 21.40 31.00 13.67
C GLU A 21 20.12 31.72 14.17
N LEU A 22 19.01 30.99 14.35
CA LEU A 22 17.79 31.52 14.97
C LEU A 22 18.00 31.87 16.45
N HIS A 23 18.77 31.05 17.17
CA HIS A 23 19.14 31.32 18.57
C HIS A 23 20.01 32.58 18.70
N ASP A 24 20.93 32.79 17.77
CA ASP A 24 21.82 33.96 17.69
C ASP A 24 21.11 35.24 17.23
N GLY A 25 19.79 35.19 17.00
CA GLY A 25 18.94 36.35 16.77
C GLY A 25 18.64 36.66 15.32
N LYS A 26 18.94 35.75 14.37
CA LYS A 26 18.43 35.87 13.01
C LYS A 26 16.92 35.67 12.97
N SER A 27 16.28 36.40 12.08
CA SER A 27 14.84 36.30 11.84
C SER A 27 14.48 35.07 11.00
N VAL A 28 13.24 34.60 11.15
CA VAL A 28 12.69 33.49 10.37
C VAL A 28 12.80 33.74 8.86
N ASP A 29 12.59 34.98 8.41
CA ASP A 29 12.67 35.37 7.00
C ASP A 29 14.08 35.21 6.40
N GLU A 30 15.13 35.40 7.20
CA GLU A 30 16.53 35.27 6.75
C GLU A 30 16.96 33.82 6.56
N VAL A 31 16.37 32.88 7.31
CA VAL A 31 16.67 31.45 7.21
C VAL A 31 15.67 30.69 6.35
N LYS A 32 14.52 31.29 6.04
CA LYS A 32 13.39 30.70 5.31
C LYS A 32 13.78 30.03 3.99
N GLU A 33 14.55 30.72 3.15
CA GLU A 33 14.94 30.23 1.83
C GLU A 33 15.92 29.04 1.93
N ARG A 34 16.86 29.12 2.88
CA ARG A 34 17.86 28.06 3.12
C ARG A 34 17.22 26.85 3.79
N PHE A 35 16.24 27.08 4.66
CA PHE A 35 15.43 26.04 5.29
C PHE A 35 14.57 25.34 4.24
N GLY A 36 13.80 26.08 3.44
CA GLY A 36 12.94 25.55 2.38
C GLY A 36 13.69 24.65 1.40
N LYS A 37 14.87 25.07 0.92
CA LYS A 37 15.74 24.25 0.05
C LYS A 37 16.28 22.99 0.72
N LEU A 38 16.41 22.99 2.05
CA LEU A 38 16.93 21.85 2.81
C LEU A 38 15.84 20.80 3.09
N ILE A 39 14.61 21.25 3.34
CA ILE A 39 13.45 20.41 3.66
C ILE A 39 12.58 20.06 2.45
N GLU A 40 12.92 20.56 1.27
CA GLU A 40 12.27 20.20 0.01
C GLU A 40 12.38 18.68 -0.24
N GLY A 41 11.23 18.01 -0.33
CA GLY A 41 11.15 16.55 -0.50
C GLY A 41 11.42 15.73 0.77
N VAL A 42 11.43 16.35 1.95
CA VAL A 42 11.59 15.68 3.25
C VAL A 42 10.22 15.45 3.89
N SER A 43 9.93 14.23 4.34
CA SER A 43 8.66 13.92 5.01
C SER A 43 8.61 14.52 6.41
N ALA A 44 7.40 14.77 6.93
CA ALA A 44 7.21 15.20 8.31
C ALA A 44 7.83 14.24 9.34
N THR A 45 7.87 12.94 9.03
CA THR A 45 8.49 11.90 9.85
C THR A 45 10.01 11.99 9.87
N GLU A 46 10.65 12.33 8.75
CA GLU A 46 12.11 12.53 8.68
C GLU A 46 12.52 13.78 9.45
N ILE A 47 11.74 14.87 9.37
CA ILE A 47 11.94 16.08 10.18
C ILE A 47 11.86 15.75 11.68
N SER A 48 10.80 15.04 12.10
CA SER A 48 10.62 14.62 13.50
C SER A 48 11.75 13.72 14.01
N ALA A 49 12.28 12.83 13.16
CA ALA A 49 13.43 11.99 13.48
C ALA A 49 14.72 12.79 13.65
N MET A 50 14.94 13.82 12.81
CA MET A 50 16.08 14.73 12.91
C MET A 50 16.00 15.60 14.18
N GLU A 51 14.82 16.11 14.51
CA GLU A 51 14.56 16.86 15.75
C GLU A 51 14.87 16.02 16.99
N THR A 52 14.40 14.77 17.01
CA THR A 52 14.65 13.82 18.10
C THR A 52 16.15 13.52 18.24
N ALA A 53 16.87 13.37 17.13
CA ALA A 53 18.31 13.17 17.14
C ALA A 53 19.06 14.38 17.73
N LEU A 54 18.63 15.62 17.42
CA LEU A 54 19.21 16.83 18.01
C LEU A 54 18.97 16.96 19.51
N ILE A 55 17.78 16.57 19.99
CA ILE A 55 17.47 16.50 21.43
C ILE A 55 18.41 15.50 22.12
N ASN A 56 18.61 14.33 21.52
CA ASN A 56 19.50 13.30 22.04
C ASN A 56 20.98 13.72 22.03
N GLU A 57 21.38 14.63 21.13
CA GLU A 57 22.70 15.27 21.12
C GLU A 57 22.86 16.40 22.15
N GLY A 58 21.85 16.66 22.98
CA GLY A 58 21.88 17.64 24.06
C GLY A 58 21.33 19.02 23.70
N MET A 59 20.65 19.16 22.56
CA MET A 59 19.94 20.39 22.23
C MET A 59 18.69 20.56 23.11
N PRO A 60 18.46 21.74 23.72
CA PRO A 60 17.27 21.97 24.52
C PRO A 60 16.00 21.84 23.68
N VAL A 61 14.98 21.16 24.22
CA VAL A 61 13.67 20.98 23.57
C VAL A 61 13.03 22.32 23.17
N SER A 62 13.25 23.37 23.95
CA SER A 62 12.77 24.72 23.65
C SER A 62 13.37 25.33 22.38
N GLU A 63 14.61 24.96 22.02
CA GLU A 63 15.26 25.44 20.79
C GLU A 63 14.77 24.65 19.58
N VAL A 64 14.49 23.35 19.75
CA VAL A 64 13.87 22.53 18.71
C VAL A 64 12.44 22.98 18.43
N GLN A 65 11.67 23.35 19.47
CA GLN A 65 10.31 23.89 19.32
C GLN A 65 10.25 25.20 18.54
N ARG A 66 11.31 26.01 18.51
CA ARG A 66 11.37 27.24 17.70
C ARG A 66 11.35 26.95 16.19
N LEU A 67 11.68 25.74 15.75
CA LEU A 67 11.53 25.31 14.36
C LEU A 67 10.07 25.20 13.93
N CYS A 68 9.13 24.96 14.87
CA CYS A 68 7.71 24.87 14.54
C CYS A 68 7.16 26.18 13.94
N ASP A 69 7.67 27.33 14.38
CA ASP A 69 7.28 28.64 13.85
C ASP A 69 7.86 28.89 12.45
N VAL A 70 9.04 28.33 12.17
CA VAL A 70 9.67 28.37 10.84
C VAL A 70 8.94 27.44 9.87
N HIS A 71 8.52 26.25 10.32
CA HIS A 71 7.69 25.34 9.53
C HIS A 71 6.43 26.05 9.06
N ALA A 72 5.66 26.64 9.98
CA ALA A 72 4.44 27.37 9.64
C ALA A 72 4.68 28.50 8.61
N ALA A 73 5.74 29.29 8.80
CA ALA A 73 6.06 30.40 7.90
C ALA A 73 6.54 29.96 6.51
N VAL A 74 7.26 28.83 6.39
CA VAL A 74 7.75 28.26 5.13
C VAL A 74 6.62 27.57 4.34
N PHE A 75 5.65 26.96 5.03
CA PHE A 75 4.54 26.21 4.41
C PHE A 75 3.33 27.08 4.01
N ASP A 76 3.23 28.33 4.47
CA ASP A 76 2.12 29.27 4.18
C ASP A 76 1.99 29.68 2.67
N GLY A 77 2.93 29.26 1.83
CA GLY A 77 2.89 29.47 0.36
C GLY A 77 2.51 28.25 -0.48
N SER A 78 2.26 27.09 0.14
CA SER A 78 2.14 25.79 -0.55
C SER A 78 0.84 25.05 -0.19
N ILE A 79 -0.23 25.77 0.10
CA ILE A 79 -1.48 25.22 0.66
C ILE A 79 -2.29 24.41 -0.38
N GLU A 80 -1.88 24.37 -1.65
CA GLU A 80 -2.61 23.66 -2.72
C GLU A 80 -2.19 22.19 -2.93
N GLN A 81 -1.26 21.64 -2.13
CA GLN A 81 -0.88 20.21 -2.21
C GLN A 81 -1.35 19.35 -1.03
N ILE A 82 -2.08 19.89 -0.06
CA ILE A 82 -2.52 19.19 1.16
C ILE A 82 -3.84 18.40 0.94
N HIS A 83 -4.01 17.82 -0.25
CA HIS A 83 -5.03 16.80 -0.51
C HIS A 83 -4.47 15.55 -1.21
N GLN A 84 -3.16 15.34 -1.19
CA GLN A 84 -2.61 13.99 -1.29
C GLN A 84 -2.60 13.41 0.12
N THR A 85 -3.48 12.45 0.38
CA THR A 85 -3.57 11.75 1.68
C THR A 85 -2.19 11.31 2.16
N ASP A 86 -1.78 11.72 3.37
CA ASP A 86 -0.56 11.25 4.05
C ASP A 86 -0.56 9.74 4.36
N ASP A 87 -1.62 9.01 3.98
CA ASP A 87 -1.74 7.55 4.09
C ASP A 87 -1.12 6.88 2.84
N PRO A 88 0.06 6.23 2.94
CA PRO A 88 0.63 5.47 1.85
C PRO A 88 -0.27 4.31 1.38
N GLY A 89 -1.21 3.87 2.22
CA GLY A 89 -2.25 2.92 1.86
C GLY A 89 -3.28 3.43 0.86
N ALA A 90 -3.39 4.75 0.66
CA ALA A 90 -4.26 5.37 -0.35
C ALA A 90 -3.50 5.71 -1.65
N ILE A 91 -2.17 5.63 -1.64
CA ILE A 91 -1.33 5.93 -2.81
C ILE A 91 -1.26 4.71 -3.73
N LEU A 92 -1.87 4.80 -4.91
CA LEU A 92 -1.86 3.71 -5.89
C LEU A 92 -0.43 3.28 -6.28
N GLY A 93 -0.23 1.97 -6.29
CA GLY A 93 1.06 1.33 -6.60
C GLY A 93 2.03 1.29 -5.41
N HIS A 94 1.79 2.06 -4.34
CA HIS A 94 2.62 1.96 -3.14
C HIS A 94 2.52 0.53 -2.58
N PRO A 95 3.62 -0.08 -2.07
CA PRO A 95 3.57 -1.45 -1.58
C PRO A 95 2.49 -1.68 -0.50
N ILE A 96 2.32 -0.76 0.45
CA ILE A 96 1.24 -0.83 1.46
C ILE A 96 -0.14 -0.87 0.81
N ASN A 97 -0.42 0.01 -0.15
CA ASN A 97 -1.68 -0.01 -0.90
C ASN A 97 -1.88 -1.35 -1.60
N THR A 98 -0.83 -1.89 -2.22
CA THR A 98 -0.87 -3.17 -2.92
C THR A 98 -1.20 -4.33 -1.97
N PHE A 99 -0.53 -4.42 -0.82
CA PHE A 99 -0.85 -5.43 0.20
C PHE A 99 -2.31 -5.32 0.70
N LYS A 100 -2.78 -4.10 0.99
CA LYS A 100 -4.19 -3.87 1.38
C LYS A 100 -5.17 -4.32 0.28
N LEU A 101 -4.89 -4.00 -0.99
CA LEU A 101 -5.76 -4.39 -2.12
C LEU A 101 -5.77 -5.90 -2.36
N GLU A 102 -4.64 -6.58 -2.19
CA GLU A 102 -4.60 -8.04 -2.21
C GLU A 102 -5.40 -8.65 -1.07
N ASN A 103 -5.31 -8.10 0.15
CA ASN A 103 -6.13 -8.54 1.28
C ASN A 103 -7.63 -8.40 0.99
N ARG A 104 -8.05 -7.28 0.40
CA ARG A 104 -9.43 -7.10 -0.08
C ARG A 104 -9.81 -8.11 -1.16
N ALA A 105 -8.89 -8.51 -2.04
CA ALA A 105 -9.12 -9.50 -3.08
C ALA A 105 -9.28 -10.91 -2.49
N ILE A 106 -8.45 -11.29 -1.53
CA ILE A 106 -8.52 -12.56 -0.80
C ILE A 106 -9.87 -12.67 -0.07
N GLU A 107 -10.26 -11.67 0.71
CA GLU A 107 -11.57 -11.69 1.39
C GLU A 107 -12.75 -11.78 0.41
N ARG A 108 -12.65 -11.07 -0.72
CA ARG A 108 -13.68 -11.13 -1.76
C ARG A 108 -13.78 -12.53 -2.35
N HIS A 109 -12.65 -13.19 -2.59
CA HIS A 109 -12.58 -14.56 -3.07
C HIS A 109 -13.21 -15.53 -2.07
N ILE A 110 -12.81 -15.44 -0.80
CA ILE A 110 -13.41 -16.22 0.30
C ILE A 110 -14.92 -16.02 0.33
N ARG A 111 -15.39 -14.78 0.39
CA ARG A 111 -16.82 -14.46 0.54
C ARG A 111 -17.66 -14.86 -0.67
N LYS A 112 -17.17 -14.63 -1.89
CA LYS A 112 -17.95 -14.80 -3.12
C LYS A 112 -17.80 -16.20 -3.75
N LYS A 113 -16.75 -16.95 -3.40
CA LYS A 113 -16.45 -18.24 -4.01
C LYS A 113 -16.41 -19.35 -2.97
N LEU A 114 -15.54 -19.28 -1.98
CA LEU A 114 -15.34 -20.39 -1.03
C LEU A 114 -16.53 -20.58 -0.08
N ASN A 115 -17.06 -19.50 0.51
CA ASN A 115 -18.20 -19.59 1.44
C ASN A 115 -19.45 -20.22 0.79
N PRO A 116 -19.85 -19.84 -0.45
CA PRO A 116 -20.88 -20.57 -1.19
C PRO A 116 -20.59 -22.06 -1.38
N ASN A 117 -19.38 -22.43 -1.81
CA ASN A 117 -19.01 -23.84 -1.98
C ASN A 117 -19.10 -24.61 -0.65
N ILE A 118 -18.67 -24.02 0.47
CA ILE A 118 -18.76 -24.62 1.80
C ILE A 118 -20.23 -24.81 2.21
N ALA A 119 -21.10 -23.83 1.94
CA ALA A 119 -22.52 -23.93 2.26
C ALA A 119 -23.20 -25.08 1.49
N GLU A 120 -22.88 -25.24 0.20
CA GLU A 120 -23.38 -26.35 -0.61
C GLU A 120 -22.88 -27.72 -0.11
N LEU A 121 -21.60 -27.82 0.27
CA LEU A 121 -21.05 -29.04 0.86
C LEU A 121 -21.75 -29.41 2.18
N LYS A 122 -22.07 -28.42 3.03
CA LYS A 122 -22.85 -28.63 4.26
C LYS A 122 -24.27 -29.13 3.99
N ASN A 123 -24.83 -28.80 2.83
CA ASN A 123 -26.12 -29.31 2.35
C ASN A 123 -25.99 -30.69 1.65
N ASN A 124 -24.81 -31.32 1.71
CA ASN A 124 -24.44 -32.58 1.04
C ASN A 124 -24.49 -32.49 -0.49
N ASN A 125 -24.43 -31.30 -1.07
CA ASN A 125 -24.25 -31.12 -2.50
C ASN A 125 -22.76 -31.23 -2.84
N THR A 126 -22.38 -32.33 -3.51
CA THR A 126 -20.98 -32.64 -3.84
C THR A 126 -20.57 -32.19 -5.24
N ASP A 127 -21.51 -31.70 -6.06
CA ASP A 127 -21.23 -31.24 -7.42
C ASP A 127 -20.29 -30.02 -7.44
N VAL A 128 -20.21 -29.28 -6.34
CA VAL A 128 -19.35 -28.10 -6.16
C VAL A 128 -17.88 -28.41 -5.90
N ILE A 129 -17.50 -29.69 -5.75
CA ILE A 129 -16.11 -30.08 -5.41
C ILE A 129 -15.12 -29.66 -6.51
N GLY A 130 -15.52 -29.78 -7.78
CA GLY A 130 -14.69 -29.35 -8.91
C GLY A 130 -14.38 -27.85 -8.83
N ASP A 131 -15.41 -27.03 -8.64
CA ASP A 131 -15.28 -25.58 -8.47
C ASP A 131 -14.50 -25.23 -7.20
N LEU A 132 -14.72 -25.96 -6.11
CA LEU A 132 -14.01 -25.74 -4.84
C LEU A 132 -12.51 -25.92 -5.05
N LYS A 133 -12.09 -26.98 -5.75
CA LYS A 133 -10.69 -27.24 -6.03
C LYS A 133 -10.05 -26.10 -6.82
N LEU A 134 -10.73 -25.59 -7.86
CA LEU A 134 -10.23 -24.44 -8.62
C LEU A 134 -10.12 -23.19 -7.74
N ASN A 135 -11.15 -22.91 -6.92
CA ASN A 135 -11.14 -21.77 -6.01
C ASN A 135 -10.04 -21.91 -4.93
N LEU A 136 -9.73 -23.11 -4.46
CA LEU A 136 -8.63 -23.34 -3.51
C LEU A 136 -7.26 -23.15 -4.15
N LEU A 137 -7.07 -23.58 -5.40
CA LEU A 137 -5.84 -23.31 -6.15
C LEU A 137 -5.65 -21.81 -6.37
N GLU A 138 -6.72 -21.09 -6.68
CA GLU A 138 -6.70 -19.63 -6.80
C GLU A 138 -6.42 -18.94 -5.45
N LEU A 139 -6.99 -19.44 -4.33
CA LEU A 139 -6.66 -18.94 -2.99
C LEU A 139 -5.17 -19.18 -2.65
N TYR A 140 -4.60 -20.30 -3.09
CA TYR A 140 -3.21 -20.65 -2.81
C TYR A 140 -2.20 -19.66 -3.43
N GLU A 141 -2.61 -18.80 -4.36
CA GLU A 141 -1.82 -17.66 -4.82
C GLU A 141 -1.40 -16.71 -3.67
N ILE A 142 -2.02 -16.82 -2.49
CA ILE A 142 -1.59 -16.18 -1.24
C ILE A 142 -0.12 -16.48 -0.90
N ASP A 143 0.42 -17.59 -1.39
CA ASP A 143 1.85 -17.90 -1.29
C ASP A 143 2.74 -16.78 -1.85
N LYS A 144 2.33 -16.11 -2.93
CA LYS A 144 3.04 -14.96 -3.49
C LYS A 144 2.97 -13.75 -2.58
N HIS A 145 1.78 -13.47 -2.01
CA HIS A 145 1.58 -12.39 -1.05
C HIS A 145 2.50 -12.58 0.17
N TYR A 146 2.48 -13.78 0.75
CA TYR A 146 3.32 -14.12 1.90
C TYR A 146 4.81 -14.11 1.53
N SER A 147 5.19 -14.62 0.37
CA SER A 147 6.57 -14.55 -0.11
C SER A 147 7.06 -13.11 -0.24
N ARG A 148 6.21 -12.17 -0.70
CA ARG A 148 6.61 -10.76 -0.76
C ARG A 148 6.81 -10.15 0.62
N LYS A 149 5.90 -10.37 1.57
CA LYS A 149 6.11 -9.79 2.92
C LYS A 149 7.32 -10.43 3.63
N GLU A 150 7.52 -11.73 3.46
CA GLU A 150 8.62 -12.49 4.07
C GLU A 150 9.99 -12.11 3.52
N ASN A 151 10.10 -11.95 2.19
CA ASN A 151 11.39 -11.73 1.54
C ASN A 151 11.68 -10.25 1.27
N LEU A 152 10.66 -9.38 1.21
CA LEU A 152 10.84 -7.97 0.88
C LEU A 152 10.57 -7.04 2.06
N VAL A 153 9.68 -7.37 2.99
CA VAL A 153 9.32 -6.46 4.12
C VAL A 153 10.05 -6.85 5.41
N PHE A 154 9.98 -8.13 5.79
CA PHE A 154 10.58 -8.61 7.04
C PHE A 154 12.09 -8.32 7.15
N PRO A 155 12.93 -8.46 6.11
CA PRO A 155 14.36 -8.19 6.24
C PRO A 155 14.67 -6.73 6.61
N TYR A 156 13.84 -5.77 6.16
CA TYR A 156 13.99 -4.38 6.59
C TYR A 156 13.58 -4.20 8.04
N LEU A 157 12.45 -4.76 8.48
CA LEU A 157 12.05 -4.72 9.89
C LEU A 157 13.15 -5.31 10.81
N GLU A 158 13.73 -6.45 10.42
CA GLU A 158 14.82 -7.09 11.14
C GLU A 158 16.09 -6.24 11.17
N LYS A 159 16.43 -5.58 10.06
CA LYS A 159 17.54 -4.61 9.98
C LYS A 159 17.36 -3.46 10.99
N TYR A 160 16.13 -3.05 11.27
CA TYR A 160 15.81 -2.05 12.29
C TYR A 160 15.59 -2.63 13.71
N GLY A 161 15.92 -3.91 13.93
CA GLY A 161 15.87 -4.57 15.24
C GLY A 161 14.52 -5.18 15.60
N ILE A 162 13.53 -5.14 14.70
CA ILE A 162 12.20 -5.72 14.91
C ILE A 162 12.20 -7.14 14.35
N THR A 163 12.51 -8.13 15.18
CA THR A 163 12.70 -9.53 14.74
C THR A 163 11.62 -10.49 15.21
N ALA A 164 11.01 -10.25 16.38
CA ALA A 164 10.03 -11.18 16.94
C ALA A 164 8.70 -11.22 16.16
N PRO A 165 8.05 -10.09 15.80
CA PRO A 165 6.80 -10.12 15.05
C PRO A 165 6.94 -10.78 13.66
N PRO A 166 7.93 -10.42 12.81
CA PRO A 166 8.16 -11.09 11.52
C PRO A 166 8.30 -12.61 11.64
N LYS A 167 9.10 -13.08 12.60
CA LYS A 167 9.35 -14.50 12.82
C LYS A 167 8.09 -15.28 13.22
N VAL A 168 7.26 -14.70 14.08
CA VAL A 168 5.99 -15.31 14.49
C VAL A 168 5.00 -15.34 13.33
N MET A 169 4.90 -14.24 12.57
CA MET A 169 4.01 -14.16 11.41
C MET A 169 4.38 -15.20 10.35
N TRP A 170 5.67 -15.34 10.02
CA TRP A 170 6.15 -16.37 9.09
C TRP A 170 5.68 -17.78 9.49
N GLY A 171 5.83 -18.13 10.78
CA GLY A 171 5.37 -19.44 11.26
C GLY A 171 3.87 -19.67 11.01
N VAL A 172 3.05 -18.64 11.20
CA VAL A 172 1.61 -18.70 10.90
C VAL A 172 1.33 -18.74 9.39
N ASP A 173 2.14 -18.06 8.57
CA ASP A 173 2.04 -18.12 7.11
C ASP A 173 2.27 -19.55 6.59
N ASP A 174 3.26 -20.24 7.15
CA ASP A 174 3.53 -21.65 6.84
C ASP A 174 2.38 -22.56 7.26
N GLU A 175 1.76 -22.32 8.42
CA GLU A 175 0.56 -23.04 8.84
C GLU A 175 -0.60 -22.83 7.86
N ILE A 176 -0.85 -21.58 7.44
CA ILE A 176 -1.92 -21.25 6.48
C ILE A 176 -1.66 -21.92 5.13
N ARG A 177 -0.43 -21.85 4.60
CA ARG A 177 -0.05 -22.54 3.36
C ARG A 177 -0.34 -24.04 3.45
N ASN A 178 0.01 -24.65 4.58
CA ASN A 178 -0.19 -26.09 4.79
C ASN A 178 -1.68 -26.44 4.90
N ASP A 179 -2.47 -25.65 5.63
CA ASP A 179 -3.92 -25.85 5.75
C ASP A 179 -4.61 -25.80 4.37
N ILE A 180 -4.26 -24.81 3.53
CA ILE A 180 -4.82 -24.68 2.17
C ILE A 180 -4.41 -25.87 1.31
N LYS A 181 -3.12 -26.28 1.34
CA LYS A 181 -2.64 -27.47 0.63
C LYS A 181 -3.36 -28.74 1.05
N GLU A 182 -3.62 -28.90 2.35
CA GLU A 182 -4.34 -30.05 2.87
C GLU A 182 -5.79 -30.06 2.38
N CYS A 183 -6.47 -28.91 2.38
CA CYS A 183 -7.80 -28.78 1.79
C CYS A 183 -7.82 -29.15 0.30
N ILE A 184 -6.82 -28.71 -0.47
CA ILE A 184 -6.67 -29.07 -1.90
C ILE A 184 -6.47 -30.58 -2.06
N ALA A 185 -5.65 -31.20 -1.20
CA ALA A 185 -5.38 -32.63 -1.23
C ALA A 185 -6.64 -33.44 -0.93
N ILE A 186 -7.39 -33.08 0.12
CA ILE A 186 -8.65 -33.74 0.48
C ILE A 186 -9.68 -33.60 -0.64
N ALA A 187 -9.85 -32.40 -1.20
CA ALA A 187 -10.76 -32.16 -2.32
C ALA A 187 -10.33 -32.86 -3.63
N SER A 188 -9.09 -33.37 -3.70
CA SER A 188 -8.58 -34.10 -4.87
C SER A 188 -8.62 -35.63 -4.71
N ASN A 189 -9.02 -36.16 -3.55
CA ASN A 189 -9.12 -37.59 -3.32
C ASN A 189 -10.42 -38.18 -3.88
N ASP A 190 -10.40 -39.47 -4.25
CA ASP A 190 -11.59 -40.17 -4.77
C ASP A 190 -12.65 -40.43 -3.68
N ASN A 191 -12.23 -40.52 -2.41
CA ASN A 191 -13.11 -40.75 -1.27
C ASN A 191 -13.00 -39.58 -0.27
N ILE A 192 -13.84 -38.57 -0.47
CA ILE A 192 -13.79 -37.31 0.27
C ILE A 192 -14.64 -37.42 1.53
N ASP A 193 -14.01 -37.25 2.70
CA ASP A 193 -14.76 -36.97 3.93
C ASP A 193 -15.20 -35.50 3.93
N ILE A 194 -16.46 -35.27 3.55
CA ILE A 194 -17.04 -33.93 3.45
C ILE A 194 -17.04 -33.20 4.80
N LYS A 195 -17.23 -33.91 5.91
CA LYS A 195 -17.25 -33.28 7.24
C LYS A 195 -15.87 -32.81 7.63
N GLU A 196 -14.85 -33.63 7.39
CA GLU A 196 -13.46 -33.25 7.62
C GLU A 196 -13.05 -32.08 6.73
N LEU A 197 -13.38 -32.14 5.43
CA LEU A 197 -13.05 -31.09 4.47
C LEU A 197 -13.66 -29.75 4.89
N VAL A 198 -14.96 -29.72 5.23
CA VAL A 198 -15.63 -28.50 5.67
C VAL A 198 -14.98 -27.94 6.94
N ALA A 199 -14.68 -28.78 7.92
CA ALA A 199 -14.05 -28.32 9.16
C ALA A 199 -12.66 -27.70 8.92
N LYS A 200 -11.85 -28.31 8.05
CA LYS A 200 -10.53 -27.78 7.68
C LYS A 200 -10.63 -26.49 6.86
N LEU A 201 -11.57 -26.41 5.92
CA LEU A 201 -11.82 -25.19 5.15
C LEU A 201 -12.17 -24.01 6.04
N GLU A 202 -13.09 -24.20 6.98
CA GLU A 202 -13.50 -23.14 7.91
C GLU A 202 -12.34 -22.70 8.80
N ALA A 203 -11.55 -23.65 9.31
CA ALA A 203 -10.36 -23.34 10.10
C ALA A 203 -9.31 -22.55 9.29
N ALA A 204 -9.05 -22.95 8.03
CA ALA A 204 -8.10 -22.28 7.16
C ALA A 204 -8.56 -20.85 6.83
N ILE A 205 -9.84 -20.65 6.51
CA ILE A 205 -10.42 -19.33 6.22
C ILE A 205 -10.29 -18.40 7.43
N ILE A 206 -10.62 -18.89 8.63
CA ILE A 206 -10.49 -18.10 9.86
C ILE A 206 -9.03 -17.64 10.05
N ARG A 207 -8.05 -18.52 9.86
CA ARG A 207 -6.63 -18.15 9.99
C ARG A 207 -6.19 -17.13 8.93
N VAL A 208 -6.69 -17.25 7.70
CA VAL A 208 -6.42 -16.26 6.63
C VAL A 208 -6.99 -14.89 7.01
N GLU A 209 -8.25 -14.82 7.44
CA GLU A 209 -8.90 -13.56 7.87
C GLU A 209 -8.19 -12.94 9.07
N GLU A 210 -7.77 -13.76 10.04
CA GLU A 210 -6.96 -13.29 11.16
C GLU A 210 -5.59 -12.78 10.73
N MET A 211 -4.94 -13.40 9.75
CA MET A 211 -3.65 -12.92 9.22
C MET A 211 -3.82 -11.58 8.51
N ILE A 212 -4.85 -11.41 7.69
CA ILE A 212 -5.20 -10.12 7.06
C ILE A 212 -5.35 -9.02 8.13
N SER A 213 -6.05 -9.32 9.22
CA SER A 213 -6.20 -8.37 10.33
C SER A 213 -4.87 -8.04 11.01
N LYS A 214 -4.00 -9.03 11.25
CA LYS A 214 -2.65 -8.80 11.81
C LYS A 214 -1.79 -7.97 10.87
N GLU A 215 -1.90 -8.20 9.56
CA GLU A 215 -1.15 -7.42 8.57
C GLU A 215 -1.59 -5.96 8.55
N GLU A 216 -2.90 -5.71 8.40
CA GLU A 216 -3.42 -4.34 8.26
C GLU A 216 -3.32 -3.53 9.55
N ASN A 217 -3.47 -4.16 10.71
CA ASN A 217 -3.50 -3.45 12.00
C ASN A 217 -2.15 -3.46 12.75
N ILE A 218 -1.20 -4.33 12.37
CA ILE A 218 0.08 -4.48 13.08
C ILE A 218 1.26 -4.37 12.12
N LEU A 219 1.37 -5.27 11.14
CA LEU A 219 2.56 -5.33 10.28
C LEU A 219 2.75 -4.09 9.41
N LEU A 220 1.70 -3.70 8.66
CA LEU A 220 1.78 -2.59 7.71
C LEU A 220 1.97 -1.24 8.43
N PRO A 221 1.27 -0.92 9.52
CA PRO A 221 1.56 0.28 10.31
C PRO A 221 2.99 0.29 10.86
N MET A 222 3.45 -0.83 11.42
CA MET A 222 4.81 -0.97 11.93
C MET A 222 5.86 -0.77 10.83
N ALA A 223 5.65 -1.36 9.65
CA ALA A 223 6.53 -1.17 8.50
C ALA A 223 6.51 0.28 8.01
N GLN A 224 5.33 0.92 7.97
CA GLN A 224 5.20 2.32 7.57
C GLN A 224 5.99 3.26 8.47
N GLU A 225 5.97 3.04 9.79
CA GLU A 225 6.71 3.84 10.76
C GLU A 225 8.23 3.57 10.75
N THR A 226 8.65 2.42 10.23
CA THR A 226 10.05 1.96 10.30
C THR A 226 10.83 2.19 9.00
N LEU A 227 10.23 1.88 7.85
CA LEU A 227 10.90 1.87 6.54
C LEU A 227 10.93 3.26 5.91
N VAL A 228 12.02 3.56 5.21
CA VAL A 228 12.15 4.81 4.43
C VAL A 228 11.66 4.64 2.99
N GLU A 229 11.37 5.75 2.29
CA GLU A 229 10.82 5.71 0.91
C GLU A 229 11.66 4.89 -0.07
N ASP A 230 12.99 4.96 0.01
CA ASP A 230 13.89 4.18 -0.86
C ASP A 230 13.78 2.66 -0.66
N GLU A 231 13.49 2.24 0.57
CA GLU A 231 13.28 0.82 0.88
C GLU A 231 11.93 0.37 0.33
N TRP A 232 10.89 1.21 0.43
CA TRP A 232 9.63 0.99 -0.24
C TRP A 232 9.76 0.91 -1.76
N LEU A 233 10.67 1.68 -2.37
CA LEU A 233 10.87 1.67 -3.81
C LEU A 233 11.51 0.35 -4.25
N LYS A 234 12.48 -0.14 -3.47
CA LYS A 234 13.08 -1.46 -3.70
C LYS A 234 12.03 -2.56 -3.57
N ILE A 235 11.22 -2.52 -2.51
CA ILE A 235 10.10 -3.46 -2.33
C ILE A 235 9.17 -3.41 -3.53
N ALA A 236 8.78 -2.23 -4.01
CA ALA A 236 7.90 -2.10 -5.17
C ALA A 236 8.50 -2.73 -6.43
N ARG A 237 9.80 -2.52 -6.70
CA ARG A 237 10.50 -3.07 -7.87
C ARG A 237 10.71 -4.57 -7.80
N GLU A 238 11.13 -5.08 -6.65
CA GLU A 238 11.39 -6.51 -6.42
C GLU A 238 10.09 -7.33 -6.31
N SER A 239 8.94 -6.67 -6.05
CA SER A 239 7.64 -7.33 -5.97
C SER A 239 7.23 -8.02 -7.28
N GLU A 240 7.61 -7.48 -8.44
CA GLU A 240 7.29 -8.08 -9.74
C GLU A 240 7.99 -9.43 -9.95
N GLU A 241 9.19 -9.63 -9.39
CA GLU A 241 9.93 -10.89 -9.52
C GLU A 241 9.26 -12.05 -8.77
N ILE A 242 8.64 -11.75 -7.62
CA ILE A 242 7.86 -12.73 -6.84
C ILE A 242 6.44 -12.89 -7.42
N GLY A 243 5.86 -11.78 -7.90
CA GLY A 243 4.52 -11.73 -8.46
C GLY A 243 3.44 -11.35 -7.45
N TYR A 244 2.18 -11.39 -7.91
CA TYR A 244 1.03 -10.88 -7.18
C TYR A 244 -0.07 -11.91 -6.93
N CYS A 245 -0.81 -11.71 -5.83
CA CYS A 245 -1.90 -12.56 -5.38
C CYS A 245 -3.24 -11.88 -5.67
N LEU A 246 -3.98 -12.39 -6.66
CA LEU A 246 -5.34 -11.96 -7.03
C LEU A 246 -5.52 -10.49 -7.46
N PHE A 247 -4.52 -9.64 -7.25
CA PHE A 247 -4.51 -8.24 -7.65
C PHE A 247 -3.09 -7.82 -8.04
N LYS A 248 -2.92 -7.29 -9.26
CA LYS A 248 -1.65 -6.73 -9.73
C LYS A 248 -1.77 -5.19 -9.83
N PRO A 249 -0.85 -4.41 -9.25
CA PRO A 249 -0.85 -2.97 -9.41
C PRO A 249 -0.61 -2.58 -10.89
N ILE A 250 -1.36 -1.58 -11.36
CA ILE A 250 -1.33 -1.12 -12.76
C ILE A 250 -0.30 0.01 -12.94
N ARG A 251 0.17 0.62 -11.85
CA ARG A 251 1.13 1.73 -11.86
C ARG A 251 2.33 1.40 -11.00
N GLU A 252 3.52 1.71 -11.51
CA GLU A 252 4.74 1.74 -10.71
C GLU A 252 4.66 2.94 -9.76
N TRP A 253 4.98 2.69 -8.48
CA TRP A 253 5.08 3.77 -7.51
C TRP A 253 6.46 4.43 -7.59
N VAL A 254 6.45 5.77 -7.62
CA VAL A 254 7.65 6.59 -7.61
C VAL A 254 7.64 7.47 -6.35
N PRO A 255 8.68 7.39 -5.51
CA PRO A 255 8.86 8.23 -4.33
C PRO A 255 8.76 9.73 -4.64
N VAL A 256 8.32 10.51 -3.66
CA VAL A 256 8.13 11.96 -3.82
C VAL A 256 9.47 12.64 -4.11
N HIS A 257 10.53 12.23 -3.42
CA HIS A 257 11.86 12.83 -3.60
C HIS A 257 12.47 12.59 -4.98
N LEU A 258 12.11 11.51 -5.69
CA LEU A 258 12.56 11.28 -7.08
C LEU A 258 11.75 12.08 -8.09
N LYS A 259 10.47 12.36 -7.81
CA LYS A 259 9.66 13.28 -8.64
C LYS A 259 10.21 14.71 -8.62
N ALA A 260 10.88 15.10 -7.53
CA ALA A 260 11.47 16.43 -7.37
C ALA A 260 12.84 16.62 -8.07
N VAL A 261 13.54 15.55 -8.45
CA VAL A 261 14.85 15.65 -9.12
C VAL A 261 14.70 15.76 -10.64
N ASP A 262 13.65 15.17 -11.22
CA ASP A 262 13.35 15.25 -12.65
C ASP A 262 12.83 16.62 -13.11
N SER A 263 12.41 17.49 -12.19
CA SER A 263 11.89 18.82 -12.52
C SER A 263 12.97 19.84 -12.95
N THR A 264 14.27 19.48 -12.90
CA THR A 264 15.37 20.37 -13.32
C THR A 264 16.06 19.98 -14.62
N VAL A 265 15.71 18.85 -15.24
CA VAL A 265 16.22 18.47 -16.57
C VAL A 265 15.08 18.00 -17.46
N LYS A 266 14.61 18.93 -18.29
CA LYS A 266 13.60 18.78 -19.36
C LYS A 266 12.16 18.58 -18.87
N ALA A 267 11.44 19.69 -18.89
CA ALA A 267 10.08 19.71 -19.43
C ALA A 267 10.09 19.12 -20.86
N SER A 268 10.04 17.80 -20.94
CA SER A 268 9.56 17.07 -22.11
C SER A 268 8.39 16.24 -21.62
N GLU A 269 7.19 16.81 -21.81
CA GLU A 269 5.90 16.12 -21.91
C GLU A 269 5.79 14.89 -21.00
N GLU A 270 5.28 15.11 -19.79
CA GLU A 270 4.52 14.07 -19.10
C GLU A 270 3.48 13.55 -20.09
N PRO A 271 3.38 12.24 -20.36
CA PRO A 271 2.17 11.72 -20.95
C PRO A 271 1.16 11.68 -19.81
N THR A 272 0.48 12.79 -19.55
CA THR A 272 -0.95 12.66 -19.27
C THR A 272 -1.49 11.90 -20.46
N ILE A 273 -1.76 10.60 -20.29
CA ILE A 273 -2.59 9.88 -21.23
C ILE A 273 -3.97 10.52 -21.07
N GLU A 274 -4.21 11.60 -21.83
CA GLU A 274 -5.50 12.27 -21.94
C GLU A 274 -6.57 11.19 -22.20
N GLY A 275 -7.62 11.15 -21.37
CA GLY A 275 -8.79 10.30 -21.59
C GLY A 275 -9.01 9.11 -20.63
N LEU A 276 -8.24 8.97 -19.54
CA LEU A 276 -8.48 7.96 -18.50
C LEU A 276 -9.38 8.47 -17.35
N ILE A 277 -10.52 7.81 -17.15
CA ILE A 277 -11.49 8.02 -16.08
C ILE A 277 -11.17 7.05 -14.92
N ASN A 278 -10.94 7.59 -13.73
CA ASN A 278 -10.53 6.81 -12.55
C ASN A 278 -11.71 6.57 -11.59
N PHE A 279 -11.86 5.33 -11.14
CA PHE A 279 -12.81 4.88 -10.11
C PHE A 279 -12.05 4.35 -8.89
N GLU A 280 -12.73 4.20 -7.75
CA GLU A 280 -12.12 3.65 -6.52
C GLU A 280 -11.61 2.21 -6.68
N THR A 281 -12.14 1.46 -7.65
CA THR A 281 -11.84 0.03 -7.87
C THR A 281 -11.12 -0.26 -9.19
N GLY A 282 -10.76 0.76 -9.96
CA GLY A 282 -10.10 0.60 -11.26
C GLY A 282 -10.14 1.88 -12.10
N SER A 283 -9.69 1.81 -13.34
CA SER A 283 -9.74 2.93 -14.28
C SER A 283 -10.13 2.44 -15.66
N PHE A 284 -10.86 3.26 -16.40
CA PHE A 284 -11.23 3.01 -17.79
C PHE A 284 -10.76 4.17 -18.65
N LYS A 285 -10.37 3.92 -19.90
CA LYS A 285 -10.44 4.97 -20.92
C LYS A 285 -11.91 5.33 -21.17
N LEU A 286 -12.18 6.56 -21.60
CA LEU A 286 -13.55 6.98 -21.94
C LEU A 286 -14.24 6.00 -22.90
N GLU A 287 -13.52 5.56 -23.95
CA GLU A 287 -13.99 4.60 -24.96
C GLU A 287 -14.31 3.21 -24.37
N GLU A 288 -13.50 2.76 -23.39
CA GLU A 288 -13.70 1.47 -22.72
C GLU A 288 -14.90 1.52 -21.77
N LEU A 289 -15.08 2.64 -21.07
CA LEU A 289 -16.23 2.87 -20.19
C LEU A 289 -17.52 2.90 -21.01
N GLU A 290 -17.52 3.63 -22.13
CA GLU A 290 -18.66 3.70 -23.04
C GLU A 290 -18.98 2.33 -23.65
N SER A 291 -17.96 1.59 -24.08
CA SER A 291 -18.13 0.22 -24.60
C SER A 291 -18.69 -0.73 -23.54
N MET A 292 -18.23 -0.62 -22.29
CA MET A 292 -18.74 -1.43 -21.19
C MET A 292 -20.22 -1.13 -20.94
N LEU A 293 -20.59 0.16 -20.84
CA LEU A 293 -21.97 0.59 -20.58
C LEU A 293 -22.93 0.17 -21.70
N ASN A 294 -22.49 0.23 -22.96
CA ASN A 294 -23.29 -0.20 -24.12
C ASN A 294 -23.35 -1.74 -24.28
N ALA A 295 -22.43 -2.49 -23.68
CA ALA A 295 -22.43 -3.95 -23.73
C ALA A 295 -23.29 -4.60 -22.63
N MET A 296 -23.80 -3.81 -21.67
CA MET A 296 -24.66 -4.34 -20.61
C MET A 296 -26.02 -4.78 -21.18
N PRO A 297 -26.62 -5.88 -20.67
CA PRO A 297 -27.91 -6.40 -21.14
C PRO A 297 -29.11 -5.56 -20.67
N VAL A 298 -28.88 -4.30 -20.30
CA VAL A 298 -29.87 -3.36 -19.75
C VAL A 298 -29.59 -1.97 -20.28
N ASP A 299 -30.65 -1.22 -20.60
CA ASP A 299 -30.53 0.19 -20.97
C ASP A 299 -30.33 1.07 -19.73
N ILE A 300 -29.28 1.89 -19.75
CA ILE A 300 -28.89 2.80 -18.68
C ILE A 300 -29.17 4.23 -19.13
N THR A 301 -29.96 4.97 -18.36
CA THR A 301 -30.09 6.43 -18.50
C THR A 301 -29.67 7.08 -17.20
N PHE A 302 -28.67 7.96 -17.26
CA PHE A 302 -28.21 8.72 -16.11
C PHE A 302 -28.79 10.14 -16.14
N VAL A 303 -29.46 10.50 -15.05
CA VAL A 303 -30.02 11.83 -14.80
C VAL A 303 -29.28 12.45 -13.62
N ASP A 304 -28.77 13.65 -13.79
CA ASP A 304 -28.05 14.35 -12.72
C ASP A 304 -29.00 14.91 -11.64
N LYS A 305 -28.40 15.47 -10.59
CA LYS A 305 -29.11 16.11 -9.48
C LYS A 305 -30.02 17.28 -9.90
N ASP A 306 -29.79 17.86 -11.07
CA ASP A 306 -30.55 18.99 -11.62
C ASP A 306 -31.65 18.51 -12.59
N GLY A 307 -31.89 17.19 -12.66
CA GLY A 307 -32.93 16.59 -13.49
C GLY A 307 -32.59 16.55 -14.98
N LYS A 308 -31.32 16.73 -15.36
CA LYS A 308 -30.87 16.69 -16.76
C LYS A 308 -30.31 15.33 -17.11
N VAL A 309 -30.75 14.78 -18.24
CA VAL A 309 -30.15 13.57 -18.82
C VAL A 309 -28.73 13.91 -19.24
N LYS A 310 -27.76 13.16 -18.70
CA LYS A 310 -26.32 13.34 -18.95
C LYS A 310 -25.72 12.20 -19.77
N TYR A 311 -26.32 11.02 -19.72
CA TYR A 311 -25.87 9.85 -20.46
C TYR A 311 -27.05 8.91 -20.71
N PHE A 312 -27.07 8.26 -21.86
CA PHE A 312 -27.92 7.12 -22.16
C PHE A 312 -27.08 6.08 -22.91
N SER A 313 -27.22 4.81 -22.58
CA SER A 313 -26.53 3.73 -23.30
C SER A 313 -27.21 3.47 -24.64
N GLU A 314 -26.42 3.25 -25.68
CA GLU A 314 -26.92 2.77 -26.97
C GLU A 314 -27.06 1.24 -26.86
N GLY A 315 -28.28 0.79 -26.56
CA GLY A 315 -28.59 -0.65 -26.55
C GLY A 315 -28.37 -1.25 -27.94
N ARG A 316 -27.86 -2.49 -27.99
CA ARG A 316 -27.91 -3.29 -29.22
C ARG A 316 -29.33 -3.85 -29.37
N GLU A 317 -30.08 -3.39 -30.37
CA GLU A 317 -31.09 -4.25 -31.00
C GLU A 317 -30.41 -5.51 -31.58
#